data_AF-A0A9X7ZJ59-F1
#
_entry.id   AF-A0A9X7ZJ59-F1
#
_cell.length_a   1.000
_cell.length_b   1.000
_cell.length_c   1.000
_cell.angle_alpha   90.00
_cell.angle_beta   90.00
_cell.angle_gamma   90.00
#
_symmetry.space_group_name_H-M   'P 1'
#
loop_
_entity.id
_entity.type
_entity.pdbx_description
1 polymer ?
#
loop_
_entity_poly.entity_id
_entity_poly.type
_entity_poly.pdbx_seq_one_letter_code
_entity_poly.pdbx_strand_id
1 'polypeptide(L)'
;MRRRGDLALSAELLGVAQRALDGTVDYVSQRVQFGRTIGSFQAIKHRLADLLAQVELTRSAVYAAAWQFPDGTAQAELDLAVAAALSRQTAVEMTKAAVQLHGGIAITWEHWAHRYLRRAHAVTALTGTAAHHRSRLVTLIDAGEHPDG
;
A
#
# COMPACT_ATOMS: atom_id res chain seq x y z
N MET A 1 -12.68 5.03 -18.46
CA MET A 1 -12.75 5.64 -17.11
C MET A 1 -12.06 4.80 -16.02
N ARG A 2 -12.19 3.47 -16.03
CA ARG A 2 -11.62 2.58 -14.99
C ARG A 2 -10.09 2.68 -14.78
N ARG A 3 -9.30 2.80 -15.87
CA ARG A 3 -7.82 2.86 -15.80
C ARG A 3 -7.26 4.08 -15.04
N ARG A 4 -7.77 5.28 -15.36
CA ARG A 4 -7.39 6.52 -14.65
C ARG A 4 -7.73 6.44 -13.17
N GLY A 5 -8.88 5.85 -12.83
CA GLY A 5 -9.29 5.61 -11.45
C GLY A 5 -8.34 4.67 -10.71
N ASP A 6 -7.99 3.53 -11.31
CA ASP A 6 -7.05 2.58 -10.72
C ASP A 6 -5.68 3.21 -10.47
N LEU A 7 -5.16 4.00 -11.42
CA LEU A 7 -3.88 4.69 -11.24
C LEU A 7 -3.93 5.73 -10.13
N ALA A 8 -4.95 6.60 -10.14
CA ALA A 8 -5.13 7.63 -9.13
C ALA A 8 -5.28 7.04 -7.72
N LEU A 9 -6.07 5.97 -7.57
CA LEU A 9 -6.24 5.28 -6.29
C LEU A 9 -4.98 4.55 -5.85
N SER A 10 -4.18 4.01 -6.79
CA SER A 10 -2.90 3.38 -6.44
C SER A 10 -1.90 4.42 -5.90
N ALA A 11 -1.86 5.61 -6.51
CA ALA A 11 -1.05 6.73 -6.01
C ALA A 11 -1.55 7.24 -4.65
N GLU A 12 -2.87 7.33 -4.45
CA GLU A 12 -3.45 7.71 -3.16
C GLU A 12 -3.10 6.70 -2.06
N LEU A 13 -3.26 5.41 -2.33
CA LEU A 13 -2.95 4.34 -1.39
C LEU A 13 -1.46 4.26 -1.05
N LEU A 14 -0.58 4.55 -2.01
CA LEU A 14 0.85 4.74 -1.75
C LEU A 14 1.08 5.89 -0.76
N GLY A 15 0.43 7.03 -0.95
CA GLY A 15 0.50 8.17 -0.03
C GLY A 15 -0.04 7.83 1.37
N VAL A 16 -1.14 7.08 1.44
CA VAL A 16 -1.72 6.56 2.69
C VAL A 16 -0.71 5.68 3.43
N ALA A 17 -0.06 4.76 2.72
CA ALA A 17 0.95 3.87 3.30
C ALA A 17 2.17 4.65 3.80
N GLN A 18 2.72 5.55 2.97
CA GLN A 18 3.89 6.35 3.35
C GLN A 18 3.60 7.20 4.59
N ARG A 19 2.46 7.91 4.61
CA ARG A 19 2.11 8.78 5.73
C ARG A 19 1.91 7.98 7.03
N ALA A 20 1.33 6.79 6.91
CA ALA A 20 1.19 5.88 8.03
C ALA A 20 2.55 5.37 8.53
N LEU A 21 3.46 5.01 7.63
CA LEU A 21 4.83 4.62 7.98
C LEU A 21 5.57 5.73 8.72
N ASP A 22 5.60 6.95 8.16
CA ASP A 22 6.31 8.09 8.75
C ASP A 22 5.79 8.42 10.15
N GLY A 23 4.46 8.49 10.30
CA GLY A 23 3.85 8.77 11.60
C GLY A 23 4.08 7.65 12.62
N THR A 24 4.11 6.39 12.18
CA THR A 24 4.44 5.28 13.05
C THR A 24 5.90 5.27 13.47
N VAL A 25 6.84 5.52 12.55
CA VAL A 25 8.28 5.60 12.87
C VAL A 25 8.54 6.70 13.89
N ASP A 26 7.93 7.88 13.71
CA ASP A 26 8.02 8.98 14.66
C ASP A 26 7.50 8.56 16.05
N TYR A 27 6.29 7.99 16.11
CA TYR A 27 5.69 7.55 17.36
C TYR A 27 6.53 6.49 18.10
N VAL A 28 6.98 5.44 17.39
CA VAL A 28 7.75 4.36 18.03
C VAL A 28 9.13 4.82 18.50
N SER A 29 9.67 5.88 17.87
CA SER A 29 10.97 6.46 18.25
C SER A 29 10.88 7.30 19.52
N GLN A 30 9.70 7.84 19.85
CA GLN A 30 9.49 8.67 21.04
C GLN A 30 8.86 7.90 22.22
N ARG A 31 8.02 6.89 21.93
CA ARG A 31 7.27 6.16 22.97
C ARG A 31 8.19 5.25 23.78
N VAL A 32 8.27 5.47 25.09
CA VAL A 32 9.09 4.67 26.02
C VAL A 32 8.25 3.63 26.75
N GLN A 33 8.66 2.36 26.71
CA GLN A 33 8.15 1.27 27.54
C GLN A 33 9.28 0.30 27.89
N PHE A 34 9.21 -0.33 29.06
CA PHE A 34 10.27 -1.25 29.53
C PHE A 34 11.66 -0.59 29.54
N GLY A 35 11.73 0.68 29.93
CA GLY A 35 12.98 1.42 30.09
C GLY A 35 13.67 1.91 28.81
N ARG A 36 13.05 1.78 27.63
CA ARG A 36 13.61 2.27 26.35
C ARG A 36 12.51 2.60 25.34
N THR A 37 12.87 3.24 24.23
CA THR A 37 11.93 3.52 23.15
C THR A 37 11.43 2.21 22.52
N ILE A 38 10.15 2.11 22.19
CA ILE A 38 9.59 0.87 21.62
C ILE A 38 10.17 0.58 20.22
N GLY A 39 10.59 1.61 19.49
CA GLY A 39 11.33 1.46 18.23
C GLY A 39 12.69 0.76 18.38
N SER A 40 13.22 0.60 19.60
CA SER A 40 14.48 -0.12 19.84
C SER A 40 14.35 -1.65 19.79
N PHE A 41 13.14 -2.20 19.96
CA PHE A 41 12.91 -3.65 19.93
C PHE A 41 13.05 -4.19 18.50
N GLN A 42 13.83 -5.28 18.34
CA GLN A 42 14.12 -5.86 17.02
C GLN A 42 12.85 -6.26 16.25
N ALA A 43 11.84 -6.82 16.93
CA ALA A 43 10.57 -7.16 16.30
C ALA A 43 9.88 -5.95 15.65
N ILE A 44 9.96 -4.76 16.28
CA ILE A 44 9.39 -3.53 15.72
C ILE A 44 10.26 -3.01 14.58
N LYS A 45 11.59 -3.01 14.73
CA LYS A 45 12.51 -2.59 13.67
C LYS A 45 12.36 -3.42 12.40
N HIS A 46 12.41 -4.75 12.53
CA HIS A 46 12.26 -5.67 11.39
C HIS A 46 10.91 -5.46 10.71
N ARG A 47 9.82 -5.38 11.49
CA ARG A 47 8.49 -5.16 10.91
C ARG A 47 8.40 -3.83 10.14
N LEU A 48 8.98 -2.75 10.66
CA LEU A 48 8.96 -1.45 9.98
C LEU A 48 9.91 -1.41 8.78
N ALA A 49 11.04 -2.11 8.84
CA ALA A 49 11.94 -2.26 7.70
C ALA A 49 11.29 -3.03 6.53
N ASP A 50 10.58 -4.13 6.83
CA ASP A 50 9.82 -4.88 5.83
C ASP A 50 8.73 -4.02 5.20
N LEU A 51 7.99 -3.26 6.01
CA LEU A 51 6.94 -2.37 5.53
C LEU A 51 7.49 -1.21 4.70
N LEU A 52 8.66 -0.65 5.07
CA LEU A 52 9.36 0.33 4.26
C LEU A 52 9.73 -0.24 2.89
N ALA A 53 10.29 -1.46 2.85
CA ALA A 53 10.62 -2.13 1.60
C ALA A 53 9.37 -2.33 0.72
N GLN A 54 8.23 -2.72 1.31
CA GLN A 54 6.97 -2.83 0.57
C GLN A 54 6.47 -1.48 0.02
N VAL A 55 6.61 -0.39 0.79
CA VAL A 55 6.23 0.96 0.36
C VAL A 55 7.09 1.40 -0.82
N GLU A 56 8.40 1.17 -0.78
CA GLU A 56 9.31 1.53 -1.89
C GLU A 56 9.10 0.66 -3.14
N LEU A 57 8.79 -0.62 -2.97
CA LEU A 57 8.38 -1.48 -4.09
C LEU A 57 7.08 -0.97 -4.72
N THR A 58 6.08 -0.62 -3.90
CA THR A 58 4.82 -0.04 -4.37
C THR A 58 5.04 1.29 -5.07
N ARG A 59 5.94 2.15 -4.56
CA ARG A 59 6.31 3.42 -5.17
C ARG A 59 6.83 3.22 -6.58
N SER A 60 7.79 2.31 -6.73
CA SER A 60 8.37 1.96 -8.02
C SER A 60 7.29 1.49 -9.02
N ALA A 61 6.40 0.60 -8.59
CA ALA A 61 5.32 0.10 -9.44
C ALA A 61 4.32 1.19 -9.86
N VAL A 62 3.91 2.06 -8.92
CA VAL A 62 3.00 3.19 -9.23
C VAL A 62 3.65 4.16 -10.21
N TYR A 63 4.95 4.43 -10.07
CA TYR A 63 5.67 5.32 -10.99
C TYR A 63 5.82 4.69 -12.37
N ALA A 64 6.15 3.40 -12.47
CA ALA A 64 6.18 2.68 -13.74
C ALA A 64 4.82 2.72 -14.45
N ALA A 65 3.74 2.41 -13.72
CA ALA A 65 2.38 2.46 -14.27
C ALA A 65 1.99 3.88 -14.72
N ALA A 66 2.39 4.92 -13.99
CA ALA A 66 2.14 6.31 -14.37
C ALA A 66 2.93 6.72 -15.63
N TRP A 67 4.18 6.27 -15.75
CA TRP A 67 5.04 6.54 -16.90
C TRP A 67 4.47 5.95 -18.19
N GLN A 68 4.02 4.69 -18.14
CA GLN A 68 3.47 3.99 -19.31
C GLN A 68 1.98 4.33 -19.58
N PHE A 69 1.31 5.03 -18.66
CA PHE A 69 -0.11 5.32 -18.73
C PHE A 69 -0.58 5.96 -20.06
N PRO A 70 0.15 6.91 -20.67
CA PRO A 70 -0.27 7.56 -21.92
C PRO A 70 -0.35 6.61 -23.11
N ASP A 71 0.51 5.58 -23.14
CA ASP A 71 0.73 4.75 -24.33
C ASP A 71 -0.38 3.71 -24.54
N GLY A 72 -1.10 3.36 -23.47
CA GLY A 72 -2.24 2.44 -23.53
C GLY A 72 -1.89 1.04 -24.06
N THR A 73 -0.61 0.66 -24.01
CA THR A 73 -0.09 -0.62 -24.49
C THR A 73 -0.46 -1.78 -23.56
N ALA A 74 -0.25 -3.03 -24.01
CA ALA A 74 -0.39 -4.21 -23.15
C ALA A 74 0.50 -4.12 -21.90
N GLN A 75 1.72 -3.60 -22.04
CA GLN A 75 2.62 -3.35 -20.92
C GLN A 75 2.04 -2.33 -19.92
N ALA A 76 1.41 -1.26 -20.42
CA ALA A 76 0.76 -0.27 -19.55
C ALA A 76 -0.37 -0.89 -18.70
N GLU A 77 -1.13 -1.84 -19.24
CA GLU A 77 -2.15 -2.57 -18.48
C GLU A 77 -1.55 -3.51 -17.43
N LEU A 78 -0.44 -4.19 -17.76
CA LEU A 78 0.30 -5.04 -16.83
C LEU A 78 0.83 -4.21 -15.65
N ASP A 79 1.54 -3.12 -15.93
CA ASP A 79 2.12 -2.25 -14.90
C ASP A 79 1.02 -1.64 -14.02
N LEU A 80 -0.11 -1.25 -14.61
CA LEU A 80 -1.28 -0.77 -13.85
C LEU A 80 -1.89 -1.86 -12.96
N ALA A 81 -1.96 -3.11 -13.42
CA ALA A 81 -2.45 -4.22 -12.60
C ALA A 81 -1.50 -4.52 -11.43
N VAL A 82 -0.18 -4.47 -11.66
CA VAL A 82 0.85 -4.61 -10.61
C VAL A 82 0.73 -3.49 -9.58
N ALA A 83 0.70 -2.22 -10.02
CA ALA A 83 0.57 -1.07 -9.14
C ALA A 83 -0.72 -1.12 -8.31
N ALA A 84 -1.83 -1.51 -8.93
CA ALA A 84 -3.11 -1.65 -8.25
C ALA A 84 -3.11 -2.76 -7.19
N ALA A 85 -2.47 -3.90 -7.48
CA ALA A 85 -2.34 -5.01 -6.54
C ALA A 85 -1.46 -4.65 -5.34
N LEU A 86 -0.28 -4.08 -5.59
CA LEU A 86 0.70 -3.75 -4.55
C LEU A 86 0.18 -2.63 -3.64
N SER A 87 -0.33 -1.53 -4.21
CA SER A 87 -0.81 -0.39 -3.42
C SER A 87 -1.90 -0.75 -2.41
N ARG A 88 -2.84 -1.62 -2.79
CA ARG A 88 -3.88 -2.14 -1.89
C ARG A 88 -3.34 -3.01 -0.77
N GLN A 89 -2.42 -3.92 -1.11
CA GLN A 89 -1.78 -4.78 -0.12
C GLN A 89 -1.01 -3.93 0.90
N THR A 90 -0.11 -3.08 0.40
CA THR A 90 0.80 -2.28 1.22
C THR A 90 0.07 -1.26 2.07
N ALA A 91 -0.95 -0.56 1.53
CA ALA A 91 -1.72 0.38 2.33
C ALA A 91 -2.50 -0.30 3.46
N VAL A 92 -3.12 -1.45 3.20
CA VAL A 92 -3.85 -2.20 4.23
C VAL A 92 -2.89 -2.74 5.28
N GLU A 93 -1.76 -3.33 4.88
CA GLU A 93 -0.77 -3.85 5.82
C GLU A 93 -0.14 -2.77 6.69
N MET A 94 0.29 -1.66 6.08
CA MET A 94 0.94 -0.56 6.79
C MET A 94 -0.02 0.13 7.75
N THR A 95 -1.27 0.40 7.33
CA THR A 95 -2.24 1.06 8.22
C THR A 95 -2.70 0.16 9.37
N LYS A 96 -2.79 -1.16 9.18
CA LYS A 96 -3.00 -2.11 10.28
C LYS A 96 -1.84 -2.12 11.26
N ALA A 97 -0.60 -2.15 10.76
CA ALA A 97 0.59 -2.09 11.59
C ALA A 97 0.64 -0.77 12.38
N ALA A 98 0.26 0.35 11.77
CA ALA A 98 0.18 1.63 12.43
C ALA A 98 -0.79 1.59 13.63
N VAL A 99 -2.00 1.04 13.45
CA VAL A 99 -2.96 0.89 14.56
C VAL A 99 -2.40 0.00 15.67
N GLN A 100 -1.82 -1.15 15.32
CA GLN A 100 -1.26 -2.08 16.29
C GLN A 100 -0.12 -1.45 17.12
N LEU A 101 0.80 -0.74 16.46
CA LEU A 101 1.97 -0.15 17.12
C LEU A 101 1.65 1.08 17.96
N HIS A 102 0.63 1.84 17.59
CA HIS A 102 0.12 2.95 18.40
C HIS A 102 -0.72 2.46 19.59
N GLY A 103 -1.34 1.28 19.50
CA GLY A 103 -2.15 0.70 20.56
C GLY A 103 -3.45 1.47 20.77
N GLY A 104 -3.90 1.58 22.02
CA GLY A 104 -5.21 2.15 22.37
C GLY A 104 -5.45 3.58 21.85
N ILE A 105 -4.41 4.42 21.71
CA ILE A 105 -4.58 5.78 21.17
C ILE A 105 -5.05 5.76 19.72
N ALA A 106 -4.71 4.74 18.95
CA ALA A 106 -5.00 4.67 17.53
C ALA A 106 -6.50 4.62 17.21
N ILE A 107 -7.31 4.11 18.15
CA ILE A 107 -8.76 3.95 18.02
C ILE A 107 -9.57 5.13 18.60
N THR A 108 -8.87 6.15 19.11
CA THR A 108 -9.49 7.40 19.58
C THR A 108 -9.76 8.35 18.42
N TRP A 109 -10.70 9.28 18.59
CA TRP A 109 -11.08 10.26 17.55
C TRP A 109 -9.97 11.29 17.28
N GLU A 110 -9.13 11.51 18.28
CA GLU A 110 -8.04 12.47 18.31
C GLU A 110 -6.86 12.00 17.46
N HIS A 111 -6.73 10.69 17.22
CA HIS A 111 -5.60 10.12 16.51
C HIS A 111 -5.87 9.97 15.00
N TRP A 112 -4.84 10.12 14.17
CA TRP A 112 -4.98 10.04 12.71
C TRP A 112 -5.08 8.60 12.18
N ALA A 113 -4.46 7.63 12.86
CA ALA A 113 -4.26 6.26 12.36
C ALA A 113 -5.55 5.57 11.87
N HIS A 114 -6.65 5.65 12.63
CA HIS A 114 -7.91 5.01 12.24
C HIS A 114 -8.49 5.59 10.93
N ARG A 115 -8.22 6.86 10.60
CA ARG A 115 -8.68 7.48 9.35
C ARG A 115 -7.98 6.87 8.14
N TYR A 116 -6.66 6.64 8.23
CA TYR A 116 -5.88 6.01 7.16
C TYR A 116 -6.25 4.55 6.98
N LEU A 117 -6.46 3.80 8.08
CA LEU A 117 -6.95 2.43 8.03
C LEU A 117 -8.31 2.35 7.33
N ARG A 118 -9.27 3.17 7.75
CA ARG A 118 -10.61 3.23 7.12
C ARG A 118 -10.51 3.56 5.65
N ARG A 119 -9.64 4.50 5.26
CA ARG A 119 -9.48 4.87 3.84
C ARG A 119 -8.90 3.74 3.01
N ALA A 120 -7.82 3.10 3.48
CA ALA A 120 -7.21 1.96 2.80
C ALA A 120 -8.21 0.82 2.59
N HIS A 121 -8.98 0.49 3.64
CA HIS A 121 -10.02 -0.53 3.58
C HIS A 121 -11.19 -0.15 2.65
N ALA A 122 -11.68 1.09 2.72
CA ALA A 122 -12.80 1.54 1.89
C ALA A 122 -12.45 1.52 0.40
N VAL A 123 -11.28 2.05 0.01
CA VAL A 123 -10.83 2.02 -1.38
C VAL A 123 -10.68 0.58 -1.87
N THR A 124 -10.03 -0.27 -1.08
CA THR A 124 -9.81 -1.69 -1.43
C THR A 124 -11.14 -2.44 -1.56
N ALA A 125 -12.10 -2.21 -0.68
CA ALA A 125 -13.41 -2.86 -0.73
C ALA A 125 -14.24 -2.42 -1.94
N LEU A 126 -14.22 -1.13 -2.27
CA LEU A 126 -15.05 -0.56 -3.34
C LEU A 126 -14.47 -0.75 -4.74
N THR A 127 -13.16 -0.93 -4.86
CA THR A 127 -12.47 -0.88 -6.16
C THR A 127 -11.66 -2.12 -6.50
N GLY A 128 -11.85 -3.19 -5.73
CA GLY A 128 -11.17 -4.47 -5.90
C GLY A 128 -10.04 -4.66 -4.91
N THR A 129 -9.84 -5.90 -4.47
CA THR A 129 -8.79 -6.28 -3.52
C THR A 129 -7.45 -6.48 -4.22
N ALA A 130 -6.36 -6.57 -3.46
CA ALA A 130 -5.05 -6.96 -4.02
C ALA A 130 -5.13 -8.31 -4.78
N ALA A 131 -5.93 -9.26 -4.28
CA ALA A 131 -6.18 -10.53 -4.96
C ALA A 131 -6.92 -10.34 -6.30
N HIS A 132 -7.94 -9.48 -6.35
CA HIS A 132 -8.65 -9.16 -7.59
C HIS A 132 -7.69 -8.63 -8.68
N HIS A 133 -6.80 -7.70 -8.31
CA HIS A 133 -5.83 -7.15 -9.26
C HIS A 133 -4.73 -8.14 -9.64
N ARG A 134 -4.33 -9.05 -8.74
CA ARG A 134 -3.45 -10.17 -9.09
C ARG A 134 -4.09 -11.14 -10.07
N SER A 135 -5.37 -11.48 -9.90
CA SER A 135 -6.11 -12.30 -10.88
C SER A 135 -6.16 -11.62 -12.24
N ARG A 136 -6.38 -10.29 -12.27
CA ARG A 136 -6.33 -9.51 -13.51
C ARG A 136 -4.96 -9.53 -14.16
N LEU A 137 -3.89 -9.43 -13.37
CA LEU A 137 -2.51 -9.54 -13.85
C LEU A 137 -2.26 -10.89 -14.53
N VAL A 138 -2.69 -12.00 -13.91
CA VAL A 138 -2.57 -13.34 -14.51
C VAL A 138 -3.27 -13.39 -15.88
N THR A 139 -4.53 -12.93 -15.96
CA THR A 139 -5.26 -12.90 -17.24
C THR A 139 -4.54 -12.08 -18.32
N LEU A 140 -3.89 -10.97 -17.96
CA LEU A 140 -3.14 -10.14 -18.90
C LEU A 140 -1.85 -10.82 -19.38
N ILE A 141 -1.17 -11.58 -18.50
CA ILE A 141 0.01 -12.37 -18.87
C ILE A 141 -0.39 -13.48 -19.83
N ASP A 142 -1.42 -14.25 -19.50
CA ASP A 142 -1.89 -15.37 -20.33
C ASP A 142 -2.28 -14.91 -21.75
N ALA A 143 -2.94 -13.75 -21.85
CA ALA A 143 -3.32 -13.13 -23.12
C ALA A 143 -2.12 -12.60 -23.92
N GLY A 144 -1.04 -12.19 -23.26
CA GLY A 144 0.21 -11.80 -23.91
C GLY A 144 1.02 -12.99 -24.43
N GLU A 145 0.87 -14.16 -23.81
CA GLU A 145 1.51 -15.41 -24.25
C GLU A 145 0.79 -16.08 -25.45
N HIS A 146 -0.51 -15.78 -25.66
CA HIS A 146 -1.33 -16.37 -26.75
C HIS A 146 -1.99 -15.28 -27.63
N PRO A 147 -1.24 -14.63 -28.53
CA PRO A 147 -1.76 -13.52 -29.35
C PRO A 147 -2.76 -13.91 -30.44
N ASP A 148 -2.89 -15.20 -30.81
CA ASP A 148 -3.72 -15.70 -31.91
C ASP A 148 -4.81 -16.70 -31.46
N GLY A 149 -5.79 -16.22 -30.68
CA GLY A 149 -7.00 -16.98 -30.29
C GLY A 149 -8.28 -16.33 -30.77
#